data_AF-A0A2R6NV69-F1
#
_entry.id   AF-A0A2R6NV69-F1
#
_cell.length_a   1.000
_cell.length_b   1.000
_cell.length_c   1.000
_cell.angle_alpha   90.00
_cell.angle_beta   90.00
_cell.angle_gamma   90.00
#
_symmetry.space_group_name_H-M   'P 1'
#
loop_
_entity.id
_entity.type
_entity.pdbx_description
1 polymer ?
#
loop_
_entity_poly.entity_id
_entity_poly.type
_entity_poly.pdbx_seq_one_letter_code
_entity_poly.pdbx_strand_id
1 'polypeptide(L)'
;MSFTNSYKPPPPAAELSQAELYGPDPYDINFTLPLHLPSLETERVKLQPFIPSIHAKHYWEKASEDPDLFRYYPVAHPTLESYLTYYETKVRADPANTLLIIIDKTKPDPEHPEYDGGSLAGALGLFYTSADHLSTEIAYVVIFPAYQRTHVASNAIGVLMRYCLELPTATPQGLGLRRVQWCAHDKNLASARLAERMGFKREGIIRWRWVLPEVLARDGMKPSENDKYPTRYGRNTLCLSVCWDDWESGVREIVEKNINRRT
;
A
#
# COMPACT_ATOMS: atom_id res chain seq x y z
N MET A 1 9.16 -45.78 2.74
CA MET A 1 9.71 -44.58 2.05
C MET A 1 10.38 -43.72 3.11
N SER A 2 11.68 -43.42 2.97
CA SER A 2 12.39 -42.53 3.89
C SER A 2 12.53 -41.15 3.25
N PHE A 3 11.99 -40.11 3.89
CA PHE A 3 12.27 -38.73 3.57
C PHE A 3 13.11 -38.11 4.69
N THR A 4 13.96 -37.14 4.35
CA THR A 4 14.70 -36.33 5.32
C THR A 4 14.25 -34.88 5.20
N ASN A 5 13.88 -34.27 6.33
CA ASN A 5 13.63 -32.84 6.40
C ASN A 5 14.84 -32.15 7.01
N SER A 6 15.72 -31.61 6.16
CA SER A 6 16.93 -30.91 6.56
C SER A 6 16.74 -29.39 6.63
N TYR A 7 15.50 -28.91 6.66
CA TYR A 7 15.21 -27.47 6.72
C TYR A 7 15.87 -26.84 7.94
N LYS A 8 16.70 -25.83 7.68
CA LYS A 8 17.16 -24.87 8.67
C LYS A 8 16.52 -23.54 8.32
N PRO A 9 15.94 -22.82 9.29
CA PRO A 9 15.49 -21.47 9.03
C PRO A 9 16.69 -20.65 8.52
N PRO A 10 16.47 -19.71 7.58
CA PRO A 10 17.53 -18.79 7.19
C PRO A 10 18.06 -18.08 8.44
N PRO A 11 19.36 -17.74 8.49
CA PRO A 11 19.89 -16.95 9.59
C PRO A 11 19.10 -15.64 9.69
N PRO A 12 18.99 -15.05 10.89
CA PRO A 12 18.42 -13.71 11.04
C PRO A 12 19.06 -12.78 10.02
N ALA A 13 18.26 -11.92 9.37
CA ALA A 13 18.80 -10.92 8.47
C ALA A 13 19.86 -10.09 9.23
N ALA A 14 21.01 -9.89 8.61
CA ALA A 14 22.03 -9.02 9.18
C ALA A 14 21.43 -7.63 9.41
N GLU A 15 21.84 -6.97 10.48
CA GLU A 15 21.47 -5.57 10.71
C GLU A 15 21.99 -4.74 9.54
N LEU A 16 21.10 -3.94 8.94
CA LEU A 16 21.46 -3.06 7.85
C LEU A 16 22.34 -1.93 8.38
N SER A 17 23.39 -1.60 7.65
CA SER A 17 24.15 -0.37 7.89
C SER A 17 23.30 0.86 7.59
N GLN A 18 23.73 2.02 8.10
CA GLN A 18 23.02 3.29 7.87
C GLN A 18 22.86 3.64 6.39
N ALA A 19 23.81 3.24 5.53
CA ALA A 19 23.69 3.44 4.09
C ALA A 19 22.64 2.50 3.46
N GLU A 20 22.64 1.22 3.86
CA GLU A 20 21.72 0.21 3.34
C GLU A 20 20.25 0.48 3.69
N LEU A 21 19.98 1.20 4.78
CA LEU A 21 18.62 1.64 5.14
C LEU A 21 17.92 2.47 4.05
N TYR A 22 18.68 3.13 3.17
CA TYR A 22 18.14 3.99 2.12
C TYR A 22 18.13 3.33 0.74
N GLY A 23 18.52 2.05 0.66
CA GLY A 23 18.61 1.28 -0.58
C GLY A 23 19.91 1.55 -1.37
N PRO A 24 20.04 0.95 -2.56
CA PRO A 24 21.24 1.10 -3.40
C PRO A 24 21.36 2.51 -3.99
N ASP A 25 22.56 2.86 -4.47
CA ASP A 25 22.83 4.07 -5.25
C ASP A 25 23.52 3.69 -6.59
N PRO A 26 22.94 4.01 -7.76
CA PRO A 26 21.66 4.69 -7.97
C PRO A 26 20.46 3.90 -7.43
N TYR A 27 19.42 4.63 -7.00
CA TYR A 27 18.26 4.00 -6.37
C TYR A 27 17.49 3.13 -7.36
N ASP A 28 17.47 1.82 -7.06
CA ASP A 28 16.70 0.81 -7.80
C ASP A 28 15.40 0.50 -7.06
N ILE A 29 14.28 0.89 -7.68
CA ILE A 29 12.92 0.64 -7.18
C ILE A 29 12.65 -0.87 -7.11
N ASN A 30 13.31 -1.68 -7.96
CA ASN A 30 13.18 -3.12 -8.02
C ASN A 30 11.72 -3.58 -8.11
N PHE A 31 10.95 -3.11 -9.08
CA PHE A 31 9.54 -3.53 -9.28
C PHE A 31 9.38 -4.36 -10.55
N THR A 32 8.59 -5.44 -10.47
CA THR A 32 8.49 -6.45 -11.54
C THR A 32 7.74 -6.01 -12.80
N LEU A 33 6.97 -4.91 -12.73
CA LEU A 33 6.24 -4.34 -13.87
C LEU A 33 6.81 -2.95 -14.21
N PRO A 34 6.65 -2.46 -15.45
CA PRO A 34 7.03 -1.08 -15.76
C PRO A 34 6.25 -0.12 -14.86
N LEU A 35 6.85 1.03 -14.50
CA LEU A 35 6.17 2.16 -13.85
C LEU A 35 6.01 3.30 -14.86
N HIS A 36 4.83 3.40 -15.48
CA HIS A 36 4.52 4.45 -16.44
C HIS A 36 4.08 5.73 -15.70
N LEU A 37 5.05 6.51 -15.21
CA LEU A 37 4.79 7.71 -14.39
C LEU A 37 3.77 8.70 -14.99
N PRO A 38 3.73 8.97 -16.31
CA PRO A 38 2.71 9.85 -16.89
C PRO A 38 1.27 9.32 -16.74
N SER A 39 1.09 8.01 -16.54
CA SER A 39 -0.23 7.41 -16.27
C SER A 39 -0.64 7.51 -14.80
N LEU A 40 0.30 7.88 -13.90
CA LEU A 40 0.15 7.89 -12.45
C LEU A 40 -0.26 9.26 -11.89
N GLU A 41 -1.02 10.04 -12.65
CA GLU A 41 -1.53 11.33 -12.19
C GLU A 41 -2.97 11.64 -12.66
N THR A 42 -3.51 12.68 -12.03
CA THR A 42 -4.73 13.40 -12.39
C THR A 42 -4.42 14.89 -12.37
N GLU A 43 -5.43 15.72 -12.60
CA GLU A 43 -5.35 17.15 -12.35
C GLU A 43 -4.93 17.45 -10.89
N ARG A 44 -5.41 16.66 -9.90
CA ARG A 44 -5.30 17.00 -8.47
C ARG A 44 -4.29 16.18 -7.67
N VAL A 45 -3.93 15.01 -8.15
CA VAL A 45 -3.00 14.09 -7.46
C VAL A 45 -1.99 13.52 -8.43
N LYS A 46 -0.74 13.45 -8.00
CA LYS A 46 0.36 12.74 -8.68
C LYS A 46 0.90 11.67 -7.75
N LEU A 47 1.17 10.48 -8.28
CA LEU A 47 1.88 9.43 -7.56
C LEU A 47 3.29 9.32 -8.10
N GLN A 48 4.27 9.23 -7.20
CA GLN A 48 5.68 9.04 -7.57
C GLN A 48 6.35 7.98 -6.70
N PRO A 49 7.39 7.30 -7.21
CA PRO A 49 8.12 6.29 -6.43
C PRO A 49 8.62 6.84 -5.09
N PHE A 50 8.45 6.05 -4.03
CA PHE A 50 9.06 6.38 -2.74
C PHE A 50 10.57 6.09 -2.78
N ILE A 51 11.36 7.17 -2.82
CA ILE A 51 12.82 7.13 -2.69
C ILE A 51 13.17 7.49 -1.23
N PRO A 52 13.70 6.55 -0.43
CA PRO A 52 13.92 6.78 1.00
C PRO A 52 14.82 7.97 1.31
N SER A 53 15.90 8.17 0.56
CA SER A 53 16.86 9.27 0.79
C SER A 53 16.26 10.66 0.57
N ILE A 54 15.16 10.75 -0.18
CA ILE A 54 14.44 12.00 -0.45
C ILE A 54 13.23 12.12 0.50
N HIS A 55 12.42 11.07 0.60
CA HIS A 55 11.08 11.19 1.16
C HIS A 55 10.92 10.67 2.58
N ALA A 56 11.79 9.76 3.05
CA ALA A 56 11.49 8.97 4.25
C ALA A 56 11.37 9.81 5.52
N LYS A 57 12.24 10.82 5.68
CA LYS A 57 12.22 11.71 6.85
C LYS A 57 10.90 12.47 6.93
N HIS A 58 10.53 13.20 5.87
CA HIS A 58 9.30 13.98 5.86
C HIS A 58 8.05 13.09 5.96
N TYR A 59 8.02 11.95 5.24
CA TYR A 59 6.93 10.97 5.37
C TYR A 59 6.78 10.49 6.82
N TRP A 60 7.87 10.14 7.48
CA TRP A 60 7.86 9.65 8.85
C TRP A 60 7.39 10.70 9.85
N GLU A 61 7.87 11.94 9.72
CA GLU A 61 7.44 13.07 10.54
C GLU A 61 5.92 13.24 10.45
N LYS A 62 5.36 13.28 9.23
CA LYS A 62 3.90 13.39 9.00
C LYS A 62 3.12 12.18 9.49
N ALA A 63 3.62 10.97 9.26
CA ALA A 63 2.97 9.75 9.69
C ALA A 63 2.92 9.60 11.22
N SER A 64 3.91 10.18 11.92
CA SER A 64 4.04 10.12 13.38
C SER A 64 3.20 11.17 14.12
N GLU A 65 2.58 12.13 13.40
CA GLU A 65 1.69 13.14 14.00
C GLU A 65 0.40 12.52 14.57
N ASP A 66 -0.05 11.37 14.05
CA ASP A 66 -1.25 10.67 14.52
C ASP A 66 -0.91 9.25 15.02
N PRO A 67 -1.01 8.99 16.33
CA PRO A 67 -0.69 7.69 16.91
C PRO A 67 -1.64 6.57 16.46
N ASP A 68 -2.83 6.90 15.94
CA ASP A 68 -3.82 5.95 15.46
C ASP A 68 -3.74 5.70 13.94
N LEU A 69 -2.84 6.37 13.21
CA LEU A 69 -2.72 6.24 11.74
C LEU A 69 -2.53 4.79 11.29
N PHE A 70 -1.73 4.02 12.04
CA PHE A 70 -1.44 2.61 11.76
C PHE A 70 -2.27 1.63 12.59
N ARG A 71 -3.31 2.08 13.31
CA ARG A 71 -4.17 1.27 14.21
C ARG A 71 -4.58 -0.09 13.64
N TYR A 72 -4.92 -0.15 12.36
CA TYR A 72 -5.45 -1.35 11.69
C TYR A 72 -4.44 -2.07 10.79
N TYR A 73 -3.17 -1.66 10.81
CA TYR A 73 -2.11 -2.29 10.04
C TYR A 73 -1.66 -3.60 10.71
N PRO A 74 -1.02 -4.52 9.97
CA PRO A 74 -0.44 -5.73 10.57
C PRO A 74 0.96 -5.52 11.12
N VAL A 75 1.58 -4.36 10.87
CA VAL A 75 2.95 -4.01 11.23
C VAL A 75 2.97 -2.62 11.87
N ALA A 76 3.88 -2.41 12.81
CA ALA A 76 4.13 -1.13 13.46
C ALA A 76 5.63 -0.89 13.56
N HIS A 77 6.02 0.38 13.49
CA HIS A 77 7.40 0.82 13.54
C HIS A 77 7.52 1.86 14.66
N PRO A 78 8.40 1.68 15.66
CA PRO A 78 8.61 2.68 16.70
C PRO A 78 9.52 3.84 16.25
N THR A 79 10.34 3.64 15.22
CA THR A 79 11.35 4.62 14.76
C THR A 79 11.45 4.64 13.23
N LEU A 80 11.97 5.74 12.68
CA LEU A 80 12.31 5.86 11.26
C LEU A 80 13.22 4.72 10.79
N GLU A 81 14.24 4.38 11.57
CA GLU A 81 15.17 3.28 11.27
C GLU A 81 14.44 1.93 11.16
N SER A 82 13.50 1.64 12.07
CA SER A 82 12.71 0.41 12.01
C SER A 82 11.75 0.38 10.82
N TYR A 83 11.25 1.55 10.39
CA TYR A 83 10.45 1.70 9.17
C TYR A 83 11.30 1.49 7.91
N LEU A 84 12.47 2.12 7.83
CA LEU A 84 13.42 1.96 6.72
C LEU A 84 13.89 0.51 6.60
N THR A 85 14.20 -0.14 7.72
CA THR A 85 14.56 -1.57 7.74
C THR A 85 13.44 -2.43 7.17
N TYR A 86 12.19 -2.19 7.56
CA TYR A 86 11.05 -2.90 7.02
C TYR A 86 10.86 -2.61 5.53
N TYR A 87 10.95 -1.34 5.13
CA TYR A 87 10.81 -0.94 3.74
C TYR A 87 11.86 -1.62 2.86
N GLU A 88 13.14 -1.55 3.22
CA GLU A 88 14.23 -2.15 2.46
C GLU A 88 14.07 -3.68 2.37
N THR A 89 13.87 -4.34 3.50
CA THR A 89 13.92 -5.82 3.56
C THR A 89 12.62 -6.53 3.19
N LYS A 90 11.46 -5.86 3.27
CA LYS A 90 10.13 -6.44 3.03
C LYS A 90 9.36 -5.81 1.90
N VAL A 91 9.69 -4.58 1.51
CA VAL A 91 9.01 -3.88 0.41
C VAL A 91 9.94 -3.83 -0.80
N ARG A 92 11.01 -3.04 -0.77
CA ARG A 92 11.89 -2.82 -1.94
C ARG A 92 12.61 -4.10 -2.39
N ALA A 93 13.12 -4.91 -1.46
CA ALA A 93 13.82 -6.16 -1.82
C ALA A 93 12.92 -7.21 -2.49
N ASP A 94 11.60 -7.13 -2.33
CA ASP A 94 10.64 -8.03 -2.98
C ASP A 94 10.06 -7.36 -4.24
N PRO A 95 10.40 -7.84 -5.45
CA PRO A 95 9.99 -7.17 -6.69
C PRO A 95 8.49 -7.24 -6.98
N ALA A 96 7.73 -8.01 -6.20
CA ALA A 96 6.27 -7.99 -6.24
C ALA A 96 5.67 -6.71 -5.61
N ASN A 97 6.48 -5.91 -4.91
CA ASN A 97 6.02 -4.75 -4.14
C ASN A 97 6.67 -3.46 -4.63
N THR A 98 5.91 -2.36 -4.58
CA THR A 98 6.44 -1.00 -4.77
C THR A 98 5.58 -0.02 -3.98
N LEU A 99 6.22 0.97 -3.37
CA LEU A 99 5.54 2.04 -2.63
C LEU A 99 5.62 3.35 -3.43
N LEU A 100 4.50 4.04 -3.48
CA LEU A 100 4.36 5.34 -4.11
C LEU A 100 3.93 6.36 -3.05
N ILE A 101 4.48 7.56 -3.12
CA ILE A 101 3.98 8.69 -2.35
C ILE A 101 2.90 9.42 -3.12
N ILE A 102 1.96 10.00 -2.37
CA ILE A 102 0.83 10.74 -2.89
C ILE A 102 1.14 12.22 -2.77
N ILE A 103 1.17 12.91 -3.89
CA ILE A 103 1.32 14.37 -3.94
C ILE A 103 -0.04 14.99 -4.25
N ASP A 104 -0.52 15.87 -3.38
CA ASP A 104 -1.70 16.71 -3.64
C ASP A 104 -1.26 17.96 -4.40
N LYS A 105 -1.58 18.02 -5.70
CA LYS A 105 -1.21 19.13 -6.59
C LYS A 105 -1.97 20.42 -6.28
N THR A 106 -3.01 20.35 -5.43
CA THR A 106 -3.86 21.50 -5.10
C THR A 106 -3.33 22.30 -3.90
N LYS A 107 -2.32 21.78 -3.20
CA LYS A 107 -1.72 22.41 -2.03
C LYS A 107 -0.23 22.63 -2.26
N PRO A 108 0.21 23.89 -2.47
CA PRO A 108 1.61 24.18 -2.64
C PRO A 108 2.44 23.89 -1.39
N ASP A 109 3.66 23.40 -1.60
CA ASP A 109 4.65 23.17 -0.55
C ASP A 109 6.05 23.65 -1.00
N PRO A 110 6.34 24.97 -0.92
CA PRO A 110 7.59 25.54 -1.41
C PRO A 110 8.85 25.01 -0.71
N GLU A 111 8.71 24.48 0.50
CA GLU A 111 9.84 23.93 1.28
C GLU A 111 10.27 22.54 0.77
N HIS A 112 9.45 21.90 -0.06
CA HIS A 112 9.68 20.56 -0.60
C HIS A 112 9.61 20.56 -2.14
N PRO A 113 10.61 21.13 -2.84
CA PRO A 113 10.63 21.21 -4.30
C PRO A 113 10.58 19.83 -5.00
N GLU A 114 10.98 18.76 -4.32
CA GLU A 114 10.87 17.37 -4.79
C GLU A 114 9.43 16.89 -5.06
N TYR A 115 8.41 17.65 -4.59
CA TYR A 115 6.99 17.36 -4.82
C TYR A 115 6.38 18.14 -5.99
N ASP A 116 7.20 18.76 -6.83
CA ASP A 116 6.76 19.35 -8.11
C ASP A 116 5.60 20.36 -7.93
N GLY A 117 5.71 21.18 -6.88
CA GLY A 117 4.74 22.23 -6.54
C GLY A 117 3.50 21.78 -5.78
N GLY A 118 3.37 20.49 -5.45
CA GLY A 118 2.33 19.97 -4.55
C GLY A 118 2.85 19.64 -3.16
N SER A 119 2.00 19.03 -2.32
CA SER A 119 2.35 18.65 -0.94
C SER A 119 2.20 17.15 -0.70
N LEU A 120 3.04 16.59 0.17
CA LEU A 120 2.97 15.18 0.55
C LEU A 120 1.67 14.90 1.34
N ALA A 121 0.83 14.02 0.79
CA ALA A 121 -0.50 13.71 1.31
C ALA A 121 -0.64 12.29 1.90
N GLY A 122 0.37 11.45 1.68
CA GLY A 122 0.41 10.08 2.18
C GLY A 122 1.19 9.15 1.26
N ALA A 123 0.89 7.86 1.35
CA ALA A 123 1.49 6.82 0.52
C ALA A 123 0.48 5.68 0.24
N LEU A 124 0.68 4.98 -0.87
CA LEU A 124 0.04 3.71 -1.18
C LEU A 124 0.94 2.94 -2.14
N GLY A 125 0.73 1.64 -2.28
CA GLY A 125 1.57 0.84 -3.16
C GLY A 125 0.83 -0.28 -3.88
N LEU A 126 1.55 -0.90 -4.80
CA LEU A 126 1.17 -2.15 -5.44
C LEU A 126 1.97 -3.26 -4.77
N PHE A 127 1.28 -4.24 -4.20
CA PHE A 127 1.88 -5.33 -3.42
C PHE A 127 1.43 -6.68 -3.95
N TYR A 128 2.23 -7.72 -3.70
CA TYR A 128 1.97 -9.08 -4.15
C TYR A 128 1.66 -9.15 -5.65
N THR A 129 2.34 -8.29 -6.43
CA THR A 129 2.16 -8.20 -7.87
C THR A 129 2.70 -9.47 -8.53
N SER A 130 1.91 -10.05 -9.43
CA SER A 130 2.28 -11.20 -10.24
C SER A 130 2.09 -10.86 -11.71
N ALA A 131 3.20 -10.77 -12.44
CA ALA A 131 3.17 -10.64 -13.90
C ALA A 131 2.53 -11.89 -14.55
N ASP A 132 2.84 -13.08 -14.03
CA ASP A 132 2.32 -14.35 -14.55
C ASP A 132 0.80 -14.51 -14.37
N HIS A 133 0.27 -14.02 -13.25
CA HIS A 133 -1.16 -14.11 -12.95
C HIS A 133 -1.93 -12.82 -13.29
N LEU A 134 -1.24 -11.80 -13.78
CA LEU A 134 -1.80 -10.50 -14.13
C LEU A 134 -2.63 -9.91 -12.98
N SER A 135 -2.04 -9.86 -11.79
CA SER A 135 -2.75 -9.41 -10.59
C SER A 135 -1.86 -8.60 -9.66
N THR A 136 -2.47 -7.70 -8.88
CA THR A 136 -1.79 -6.93 -7.83
C THR A 136 -2.76 -6.59 -6.69
N GLU A 137 -2.25 -6.13 -5.56
CA GLU A 137 -3.01 -5.54 -4.46
C GLU A 137 -2.67 -4.06 -4.32
N ILE A 138 -3.69 -3.18 -4.33
CA ILE A 138 -3.49 -1.81 -3.83
C ILE A 138 -3.46 -1.90 -2.31
N ALA A 139 -2.28 -1.71 -1.73
CA ALA A 139 -2.00 -1.91 -0.32
C ALA A 139 -1.28 -0.71 0.30
N TYR A 140 -1.05 -0.80 1.61
CA TYR A 140 -0.34 0.20 2.39
C TYR A 140 -0.91 1.63 2.23
N VAL A 141 -2.25 1.73 2.13
CA VAL A 141 -2.96 3.00 1.88
C VAL A 141 -2.97 3.87 3.13
N VAL A 142 -2.01 4.78 3.21
CA VAL A 142 -1.84 5.78 4.26
C VAL A 142 -2.25 7.13 3.70
N ILE A 143 -3.28 7.74 4.27
CA ILE A 143 -3.68 9.12 3.97
C ILE A 143 -3.51 9.93 5.25
N PHE A 144 -2.64 10.94 5.22
CA PHE A 144 -2.40 11.75 6.41
C PHE A 144 -3.67 12.48 6.85
N PRO A 145 -3.87 12.72 8.15
CA PRO A 145 -5.11 13.28 8.69
C PRO A 145 -5.61 14.54 7.97
N ALA A 146 -4.71 15.45 7.60
CA ALA A 146 -5.01 16.70 6.89
C ALA A 146 -5.58 16.52 5.46
N TYR A 147 -5.53 15.30 4.93
CA TYR A 147 -6.03 14.93 3.59
C TYR A 147 -7.09 13.83 3.65
N GLN A 148 -7.48 13.37 4.85
CA GLN A 148 -8.58 12.44 4.98
C GLN A 148 -9.91 13.14 4.68
N ARG A 149 -10.86 12.38 4.10
CA ARG A 149 -12.18 12.89 3.67
C ARG A 149 -12.11 14.03 2.63
N THR A 150 -10.97 14.18 1.95
CA THR A 150 -10.83 15.06 0.77
C THR A 150 -10.86 14.24 -0.52
N HIS A 151 -10.42 14.84 -1.64
CA HIS A 151 -10.26 14.18 -2.93
C HIS A 151 -9.10 13.17 -2.98
N VAL A 152 -8.10 13.31 -2.11
CA VAL A 152 -6.80 12.63 -2.23
C VAL A 152 -6.96 11.11 -2.33
N ALA A 153 -7.66 10.49 -1.38
CA ALA A 153 -7.79 9.03 -1.35
C ALA A 153 -8.46 8.47 -2.61
N SER A 154 -9.56 9.10 -3.06
CA SER A 154 -10.31 8.63 -4.23
C SER A 154 -9.51 8.84 -5.53
N ASN A 155 -8.74 9.93 -5.63
CA ASN A 155 -7.88 10.18 -6.78
C ASN A 155 -6.70 9.20 -6.82
N ALA A 156 -5.98 9.02 -5.71
CA ALA A 156 -4.83 8.12 -5.63
C ALA A 156 -5.22 6.67 -5.95
N ILE A 157 -6.31 6.16 -5.36
CA ILE A 157 -6.80 4.81 -5.62
C ILE A 157 -7.30 4.71 -7.08
N GLY A 158 -8.06 5.70 -7.55
CA GLY A 158 -8.62 5.68 -8.90
C GLY A 158 -7.55 5.66 -9.99
N VAL A 159 -6.48 6.43 -9.81
CA VAL A 159 -5.31 6.40 -10.69
C VAL A 159 -4.68 5.01 -10.73
N LEU A 160 -4.45 4.37 -9.58
CA LEU A 160 -3.88 3.03 -9.58
C LEU A 160 -4.82 1.98 -10.16
N MET A 161 -6.13 2.08 -9.92
CA MET A 161 -7.11 1.18 -10.54
C MET A 161 -7.08 1.32 -12.07
N ARG A 162 -7.15 2.55 -12.58
CA ARG A 162 -7.04 2.83 -14.02
C ARG A 162 -5.73 2.31 -14.58
N TYR A 163 -4.61 2.61 -13.91
CA TYR A 163 -3.30 2.15 -14.33
C TYR A 163 -3.17 0.63 -14.36
N CYS A 164 -3.72 -0.07 -13.38
CA CYS A 164 -3.63 -1.53 -13.31
C CYS A 164 -4.55 -2.21 -14.32
N LEU A 165 -5.79 -1.73 -14.49
CA LEU A 165 -6.85 -2.43 -15.24
C LEU A 165 -6.98 -1.98 -16.70
N GLU A 166 -6.59 -0.74 -17.04
CA GLU A 166 -6.59 -0.30 -18.43
C GLU A 166 -5.60 -1.09 -19.27
N LEU A 167 -5.92 -1.27 -20.55
CA LEU A 167 -5.04 -1.96 -21.48
C LEU A 167 -3.77 -1.14 -21.77
N PRO A 168 -2.66 -1.79 -22.18
CA PRO A 168 -1.47 -1.10 -22.64
C PRO A 168 -1.69 -0.18 -23.85
N THR A 169 -2.78 -0.38 -24.60
CA THR A 169 -3.18 0.45 -25.75
C THR A 169 -4.09 1.62 -25.38
N ALA A 170 -4.48 1.75 -24.12
CA ALA A 170 -5.33 2.85 -23.66
C ALA A 170 -4.55 4.17 -23.55
N THR A 171 -5.28 5.28 -23.45
CA THR A 171 -4.74 6.61 -23.18
C THR A 171 -5.45 7.21 -21.96
N PRO A 172 -4.78 7.34 -20.80
CA PRO A 172 -3.39 6.95 -20.51
C PRO A 172 -3.17 5.43 -20.51
N GLN A 173 -1.92 5.02 -20.74
CA GLN A 173 -1.53 3.61 -20.81
C GLN A 173 -1.67 2.92 -19.45
N GLY A 174 -2.31 1.74 -19.43
CA GLY A 174 -2.35 0.85 -18.27
C GLY A 174 -1.50 -0.43 -18.44
N LEU A 175 -1.60 -1.31 -17.45
CA LEU A 175 -0.87 -2.58 -17.37
C LEU A 175 -1.65 -3.77 -17.95
N GLY A 176 -2.97 -3.66 -18.09
CA GLY A 176 -3.85 -4.74 -18.56
C GLY A 176 -3.94 -5.92 -17.58
N LEU A 177 -3.85 -5.66 -16.28
CA LEU A 177 -4.01 -6.69 -15.26
C LEU A 177 -5.45 -7.20 -15.23
N ARG A 178 -5.61 -8.48 -14.89
CA ARG A 178 -6.92 -9.14 -14.76
C ARG A 178 -7.60 -8.84 -13.43
N ARG A 179 -6.81 -8.49 -12.41
CA ARG A 179 -7.30 -8.39 -11.02
C ARG A 179 -6.53 -7.37 -10.21
N VAL A 180 -7.27 -6.50 -9.52
CA VAL A 180 -6.77 -5.62 -8.47
C VAL A 180 -7.46 -6.00 -7.16
N GLN A 181 -6.67 -6.30 -6.14
CA GLN A 181 -7.14 -6.66 -4.81
C GLN A 181 -7.03 -5.48 -3.84
N TRP A 182 -7.89 -5.51 -2.83
CA TRP A 182 -7.82 -4.66 -1.64
C TRP A 182 -8.00 -5.52 -0.40
N CYS A 183 -7.11 -5.37 0.58
CA CYS A 183 -7.21 -6.02 1.88
C CYS A 183 -7.33 -5.00 3.01
N ALA A 184 -8.25 -5.24 3.94
CA ALA A 184 -8.42 -4.42 5.13
C ALA A 184 -8.56 -5.30 6.38
N HIS A 185 -8.25 -4.74 7.55
CA HIS A 185 -8.70 -5.35 8.81
C HIS A 185 -10.24 -5.43 8.78
N ASP A 186 -10.82 -6.56 9.17
CA ASP A 186 -12.29 -6.76 9.17
C ASP A 186 -13.07 -5.71 9.99
N LYS A 187 -12.47 -5.15 11.04
CA LYS A 187 -13.02 -4.04 11.84
C LYS A 187 -12.80 -2.64 11.25
N ASN A 188 -11.95 -2.49 10.23
CA ASN A 188 -11.72 -1.19 9.59
C ASN A 188 -12.80 -0.90 8.53
N LEU A 189 -13.99 -0.54 9.02
CA LEU A 189 -15.15 -0.26 8.16
C LEU A 189 -14.92 0.95 7.25
N ALA A 190 -14.06 1.90 7.63
CA ALA A 190 -13.74 3.06 6.80
C ALA A 190 -12.97 2.65 5.54
N SER A 191 -11.98 1.77 5.68
CA SER A 191 -11.22 1.19 4.56
C SER A 191 -12.12 0.33 3.66
N ALA A 192 -12.94 -0.55 4.26
CA ALA A 192 -13.89 -1.37 3.50
C ALA A 192 -14.87 -0.52 2.67
N ARG A 193 -15.48 0.50 3.28
CA ARG A 193 -16.40 1.41 2.58
C ARG A 193 -15.70 2.24 1.50
N LEU A 194 -14.42 2.57 1.68
CA LEU A 194 -13.66 3.27 0.65
C LEU A 194 -13.46 2.38 -0.58
N ALA A 195 -13.02 1.13 -0.39
CA ALA A 195 -12.88 0.16 -1.47
C ALA A 195 -14.21 -0.07 -2.20
N GLU A 196 -15.31 -0.31 -1.47
CA GLU A 196 -16.64 -0.52 -2.06
C GLU A 196 -17.11 0.69 -2.89
N ARG A 197 -16.86 1.92 -2.42
CA ARG A 197 -17.19 3.13 -3.18
C ARG A 197 -16.39 3.26 -4.49
N MET A 198 -15.22 2.64 -4.55
CA MET A 198 -14.39 2.58 -5.75
C MET A 198 -14.75 1.38 -6.65
N GLY A 199 -15.77 0.59 -6.30
CA GLY A 199 -16.27 -0.52 -7.10
C GLY A 199 -15.72 -1.89 -6.72
N PHE A 200 -14.87 -1.99 -5.69
CA PHE A 200 -14.41 -3.29 -5.19
C PHE A 200 -15.56 -4.12 -4.61
N LYS A 201 -15.59 -5.41 -4.98
CA LYS A 201 -16.56 -6.39 -4.50
C LYS A 201 -15.94 -7.23 -3.38
N ARG A 202 -16.70 -7.50 -2.30
CA ARG A 202 -16.25 -8.39 -1.22
C ARG A 202 -16.18 -9.83 -1.71
N GLU A 203 -15.10 -10.52 -1.34
CA GLU A 203 -14.94 -11.95 -1.64
C GLU A 203 -15.01 -12.80 -0.38
N GLY A 204 -14.46 -12.33 0.74
CA GLY A 204 -14.47 -13.10 1.97
C GLY A 204 -13.60 -12.51 3.08
N ILE A 205 -13.62 -13.19 4.24
CA ILE A 205 -12.77 -12.86 5.39
C ILE A 205 -11.81 -14.02 5.64
N ILE A 206 -10.52 -13.73 5.53
CA ILE A 206 -9.44 -14.64 5.96
C ILE A 206 -9.25 -14.43 7.45
N ARG A 207 -9.78 -15.36 8.24
CA ARG A 207 -9.64 -15.36 9.71
C ARG A 207 -8.19 -15.62 10.09
N TRP A 208 -7.68 -14.91 11.10
CA TRP A 208 -6.32 -15.10 11.64
C TRP A 208 -5.20 -15.00 10.58
N ARG A 209 -5.37 -14.14 9.56
CA ARG A 209 -4.36 -13.97 8.49
C ARG A 209 -3.03 -13.46 9.03
N TRP A 210 -3.07 -12.58 10.03
CA TRP A 210 -1.89 -11.99 10.63
C TRP A 210 -1.83 -12.25 12.12
N VAL A 211 -0.62 -12.41 12.64
CA VAL A 211 -0.32 -12.23 14.06
C VAL A 211 0.18 -10.79 14.22
N LEU A 212 -0.41 -10.06 15.16
CA LEU A 212 -0.10 -8.66 15.38
C LEU A 212 1.07 -8.49 16.36
N PRO A 213 1.91 -7.46 16.17
CA PRO A 213 2.74 -6.93 17.24
C PRO A 213 1.88 -6.54 18.45
N GLU A 214 2.42 -6.67 19.65
CA GLU A 214 1.69 -6.38 20.89
C GLU A 214 1.13 -4.95 20.94
N VAL A 215 1.87 -3.98 20.40
CA VAL A 215 1.44 -2.57 20.31
C VAL A 215 0.17 -2.36 19.48
N LEU A 216 -0.20 -3.34 18.62
CA LEU A 216 -1.41 -3.30 17.80
C LEU A 216 -2.52 -4.24 18.33
N ALA A 217 -2.35 -4.82 19.53
CA ALA A 217 -3.29 -5.79 20.07
C ALA A 217 -4.70 -5.23 20.36
N ARG A 218 -4.83 -3.90 20.51
CA ARG A 218 -6.10 -3.21 20.86
C ARG A 218 -7.30 -3.70 20.05
N ASP A 219 -7.14 -3.87 18.74
CA ASP A 219 -8.23 -4.26 17.84
C ASP A 219 -8.14 -5.72 17.37
N GLY A 220 -7.14 -6.46 17.84
CA GLY A 220 -6.89 -7.85 17.48
C GLY A 220 -7.84 -8.85 18.11
N MET A 221 -7.77 -10.09 17.63
CA MET A 221 -8.45 -11.26 18.17
C MET A 221 -7.60 -11.88 19.27
N LYS A 222 -8.15 -11.97 20.50
CA LYS A 222 -7.46 -12.61 21.62
C LYS A 222 -7.30 -14.12 21.33
N PRO A 223 -6.10 -14.69 21.46
CA PRO A 223 -5.91 -16.14 21.37
C PRO A 223 -6.53 -16.85 22.58
N SER A 224 -6.57 -18.18 22.53
CA SER A 224 -6.99 -19.00 23.67
C SER A 224 -6.12 -18.71 24.90
N GLU A 225 -6.70 -18.80 26.11
CA GLU A 225 -5.94 -18.65 27.35
C GLU A 225 -4.92 -19.78 27.56
N ASN A 226 -5.15 -20.93 26.91
CA ASN A 226 -4.24 -22.07 26.87
C ASN A 226 -3.24 -22.02 25.70
N ASP A 227 -3.25 -20.95 24.89
CA ASP A 227 -2.30 -20.79 23.80
C ASP A 227 -0.88 -20.61 24.35
N LYS A 228 0.12 -21.17 23.67
CA LYS A 228 1.53 -20.99 24.02
C LYS A 228 1.98 -19.52 23.94
N TYR A 229 1.26 -18.69 23.19
CA TYR A 229 1.55 -17.29 22.94
C TYR A 229 0.34 -16.38 23.23
N PRO A 230 -0.06 -16.24 24.52
CA PRO A 230 -1.31 -15.56 24.89
C PRO A 230 -1.33 -14.05 24.58
N THR A 231 -0.17 -13.44 24.33
CA THR A 231 -0.02 -12.02 23.95
C THR A 231 0.00 -11.79 22.43
N ARG A 232 -0.04 -12.85 21.61
CA ARG A 232 0.00 -12.75 20.15
C ARG A 232 -1.41 -12.71 19.55
N TYR A 233 -1.98 -11.50 19.54
CA TYR A 233 -3.32 -11.28 19.00
C TYR A 233 -3.35 -11.49 17.48
N GLY A 234 -4.48 -11.99 16.97
CA GLY A 234 -4.70 -12.20 15.54
C GLY A 234 -5.37 -11.02 14.85
N ARG A 235 -5.19 -10.89 13.53
CA ARG A 235 -5.97 -9.98 12.67
C ARG A 235 -6.63 -10.76 11.55
N ASN A 236 -7.95 -10.66 11.48
CA ASN A 236 -8.73 -11.11 10.34
C ASN A 236 -8.62 -10.09 9.21
N THR A 237 -8.65 -10.55 7.97
CA THR A 237 -8.54 -9.71 6.78
C THR A 237 -9.78 -9.86 5.91
N LEU A 238 -10.49 -8.76 5.70
CA LEU A 238 -11.50 -8.65 4.64
C LEU A 238 -10.78 -8.48 3.31
N CYS A 239 -11.10 -9.35 2.35
CA CYS A 239 -10.60 -9.30 0.98
C CYS A 239 -11.70 -8.79 0.04
N LEU A 240 -11.34 -7.83 -0.81
CA LEU A 240 -12.16 -7.33 -1.90
C LEU A 240 -11.35 -7.30 -3.20
N SER A 241 -12.03 -7.28 -4.33
CA SER A 241 -11.37 -7.17 -5.64
C SER A 241 -12.21 -6.44 -6.69
N VAL A 242 -11.51 -5.98 -7.72
CA VAL A 242 -12.08 -5.63 -9.03
C VAL A 242 -11.33 -6.46 -10.07
N CYS A 243 -12.07 -7.15 -10.91
CA CYS A 243 -11.51 -7.86 -12.06
C CYS A 243 -11.69 -7.03 -13.35
N TRP A 244 -11.00 -7.42 -14.43
CA TRP A 244 -11.07 -6.72 -15.72
C TRP A 244 -12.51 -6.65 -16.29
N ASP A 245 -13.32 -7.68 -16.06
CA ASP A 245 -14.72 -7.75 -16.47
C ASP A 245 -15.60 -6.82 -15.65
N ASP A 246 -15.33 -6.65 -14.35
CA ASP A 246 -15.95 -5.63 -13.52
C ASP A 246 -15.59 -4.21 -14.01
N TRP A 247 -14.31 -4.02 -14.39
CA TRP A 247 -13.80 -2.76 -14.93
C TRP A 247 -14.57 -2.34 -16.18
N GLU A 248 -14.73 -3.24 -17.15
CA GLU A 248 -15.48 -3.00 -18.39
C GLU A 248 -16.99 -2.91 -18.17
N SER A 249 -17.52 -3.55 -17.12
CA SER A 249 -18.96 -3.59 -16.83
C SER A 249 -19.48 -2.45 -15.94
N GLY A 250 -18.74 -1.35 -15.79
CA GLY A 250 -19.22 -0.16 -15.07
C GLY A 250 -18.29 0.38 -13.98
N VAL A 251 -17.29 -0.40 -13.54
CA VAL A 251 -16.39 0.08 -12.47
C VAL A 251 -15.48 1.21 -12.98
N ARG A 252 -15.08 1.20 -14.25
CA ARG A 252 -14.36 2.32 -14.88
C ARG A 252 -15.08 3.66 -14.66
N GLU A 253 -16.38 3.70 -14.93
CA GLU A 253 -17.21 4.90 -14.81
C GLU A 253 -17.39 5.32 -13.35
N ILE A 254 -17.50 4.35 -12.43
CA ILE A 254 -17.52 4.63 -10.98
C ILE A 254 -16.22 5.30 -10.55
N VAL A 255 -15.08 4.78 -10.99
CA VAL A 255 -13.76 5.33 -10.64
C VAL A 255 -13.60 6.73 -11.21
N GLU A 256 -13.90 6.94 -12.49
CA GLU A 256 -13.82 8.26 -13.12
C GLU A 256 -14.76 9.28 -12.48
N LYS A 257 -15.98 8.88 -12.09
CA LYS A 257 -16.88 9.75 -11.32
C LYS A 257 -16.29 10.15 -9.96
N ASN A 258 -15.64 9.23 -9.26
CA ASN A 258 -15.02 9.51 -7.97
C ASN A 258 -13.76 10.40 -8.11
N ILE A 259 -12.95 10.18 -9.14
CA ILE A 259 -11.80 11.04 -9.49
C ILE A 259 -12.27 12.46 -9.78
N ASN A 260 -13.36 12.63 -10.52
CA ASN A 260 -13.86 13.94 -10.93
C ASN A 260 -14.82 14.60 -9.91
N ARG A 261 -15.10 13.94 -8.79
CA ARG A 261 -15.98 14.49 -7.76
C ARG A 261 -15.38 15.78 -7.18
N ARG A 262 -16.13 16.87 -7.31
CA ARG A 262 -15.88 18.12 -6.57
C ARG A 262 -16.26 17.87 -5.11
N THR A 263 -15.26 17.82 -4.25
CA THR A 263 -15.41 17.81 -2.79
C THR A 263 -15.54 19.24 -2.29
#